data_AF-A0A8T4NR47-F1
#
_entry.id   AF-A0A8T4NR47-F1
#
_cell.length_a   1.000
_cell.length_b   1.000
_cell.length_c   1.000
_cell.angle_alpha   90.00
_cell.angle_beta   90.00
_cell.angle_gamma   90.00
#
_symmetry.space_group_name_H-M   'P 1'
#
loop_
_entity.id
_entity.type
_entity.pdbx_description
1 polymer ?
#
loop_
_entity_poly.entity_id
_entity_poly.type
_entity_poly.pdbx_seq_one_letter_code
_entity_poly.pdbx_strand_id
1 'polypeptide(L)'
;MAEINFIIYGIIGLFFVLLAAKNVIENIRKNKGKNLKGNFCVICISIILTWLGLLVLYWYGLFDNILAISLLMGMSLTGIYYFIDKKIGKKNKKLKIFRLPFILTLIIIAYYVINFKGFENIIKSALIFIILWALFVLIYFYNNTKFIKKLIECCKG
;
A
#
# COMPACT_ATOMS: atom_id res chain seq x y z
N MET A 1 7.52 23.20 -10.33
CA MET A 1 8.90 22.69 -10.16
C MET A 1 9.41 22.84 -8.73
N ALA A 2 9.24 24.00 -8.07
CA ALA A 2 9.67 24.21 -6.69
C ALA A 2 9.08 23.20 -5.68
N GLU A 3 7.79 22.86 -5.81
CA GLU A 3 7.12 21.88 -4.93
C GLU A 3 7.71 20.47 -5.03
N ILE A 4 8.01 20.01 -6.25
CA ILE A 4 8.60 18.68 -6.45
C ILE A 4 9.99 18.62 -5.83
N ASN A 5 10.79 19.68 -5.97
CA ASN A 5 12.10 19.77 -5.33
C ASN A 5 11.98 19.72 -3.81
N PHE A 6 11.00 20.43 -3.22
CA PHE A 6 10.73 20.37 -1.79
C PHE A 6 10.39 18.96 -1.32
N ILE A 7 9.57 18.23 -2.07
CA ILE A 7 9.20 16.83 -1.76
C ILE A 7 10.44 15.93 -1.85
N ILE A 8 11.25 16.05 -2.91
CA ILE A 8 12.46 15.25 -3.10
C ILE A 8 13.46 15.51 -1.97
N TYR A 9 13.73 16.77 -1.63
CA TYR A 9 14.61 17.13 -0.51
C TYR A 9 14.06 16.63 0.82
N GLY A 10 12.73 16.69 1.02
CA GLY A 10 12.05 16.13 2.17
C GLY A 10 12.26 14.63 2.30
N ILE A 11 12.07 13.87 1.22
CA ILE A 11 12.27 12.41 1.20
C ILE A 11 13.73 12.08 1.51
N ILE A 12 14.68 12.76 0.87
CA ILE A 12 16.12 12.53 1.07
C ILE A 12 16.51 12.82 2.52
N GLY A 13 16.12 13.99 3.04
CA GLY A 13 16.41 14.39 4.42
C GLY A 13 15.80 13.41 5.43
N LEU A 14 14.51 13.09 5.25
CA LEU A 14 13.80 12.14 6.12
C LEU A 14 14.41 10.74 6.05
N PHE A 15 14.86 10.30 4.88
CA PHE A 15 15.54 9.02 4.70
C PHE A 15 16.83 8.94 5.52
N PHE A 16 17.71 9.94 5.42
CA PHE A 16 18.96 9.96 6.21
C PHE A 16 18.70 10.07 7.71
N VAL A 17 17.71 10.89 8.13
CA VAL A 17 17.31 11.01 9.54
C VAL A 17 16.78 9.68 10.07
N LEU A 18 15.90 9.00 9.33
CA LEU A 18 15.36 7.70 9.72
C LEU A 18 16.42 6.60 9.68
N LEU A 19 17.40 6.68 8.78
CA LEU A 19 18.52 5.74 8.72
C LEU A 19 19.45 5.91 9.93
N ALA A 20 19.73 7.15 10.33
CA ALA A 20 20.45 7.44 11.57
C ALA A 20 19.66 6.95 12.80
N ALA A 21 18.35 7.24 12.87
CA ALA A 21 17.48 6.78 13.95
C ALA A 21 17.42 5.25 14.01
N LYS A 22 17.35 4.55 12.87
CA LYS A 22 17.40 3.09 12.83
C LYS A 22 18.71 2.56 13.41
N ASN A 23 19.85 3.10 13.00
CA ASN A 23 21.15 2.70 13.55
C ASN A 23 21.22 2.90 15.06
N VAL A 24 20.69 4.02 15.58
CA VAL A 24 20.62 4.29 17.02
C VAL A 24 19.70 3.30 17.74
N ILE A 25 18.50 3.05 17.21
CA ILE A 25 17.52 2.10 17.81
C ILE A 25 18.06 0.68 17.77
N GLU A 26 18.73 0.27 16.69
CA GLU A 26 19.33 -1.05 16.55
C GLU A 26 20.48 -1.23 17.55
N ASN A 27 21.33 -0.20 17.73
CA ASN A 27 22.39 -0.20 18.72
C ASN A 27 21.83 -0.28 20.16
N ILE A 28 20.78 0.48 20.48
CA ILE A 28 20.09 0.44 21.79
C ILE A 28 19.40 -0.93 22.01
N ARG A 29 18.80 -1.51 20.97
CA ARG A 29 18.07 -2.79 21.06
C ARG A 29 19.04 -3.98 21.20
N LYS A 30 20.23 -3.91 20.60
CA LYS A 30 21.33 -4.86 20.81
C LYS A 30 21.81 -4.85 22.25
N ASN A 31 21.89 -3.66 22.87
CA ASN A 31 22.27 -3.48 24.27
C ASN A 31 21.22 -4.01 25.27
N LYS A 32 19.94 -4.09 24.87
CA LYS A 32 18.84 -4.61 25.69
C LYS A 32 18.56 -6.11 25.53
N GLY A 33 19.44 -6.88 24.86
CA GLY A 33 19.35 -8.35 24.79
C GLY A 33 18.14 -8.93 24.04
N LYS A 34 17.36 -8.12 23.31
CA LYS A 34 16.19 -8.60 22.54
C LYS A 34 16.55 -8.78 21.08
N ASN A 35 16.70 -10.04 20.67
CA ASN A 35 16.99 -10.48 19.31
C ASN A 35 15.72 -10.43 18.42
N LEU A 36 15.12 -9.24 18.28
CA LEU A 36 13.95 -9.03 17.42
C LEU A 36 14.43 -8.72 15.99
N LYS A 37 14.42 -9.75 15.14
CA LYS A 37 14.61 -9.68 13.67
C LYS A 37 13.45 -8.96 12.98
N GLY A 38 13.22 -7.70 13.34
CA GLY A 38 12.25 -6.82 12.67
C GLY A 38 12.91 -6.15 11.47
N ASN A 39 12.96 -6.83 10.33
CA ASN A 39 13.50 -6.27 9.08
C ASN A 39 12.51 -5.26 8.49
N PHE A 40 12.38 -4.09 9.11
CA PHE A 40 11.61 -2.98 8.54
C PHE A 40 12.46 -2.26 7.49
N CYS A 41 11.88 -2.03 6.31
CA CYS A 41 12.52 -1.27 5.25
C CYS A 41 12.41 0.23 5.58
N VAL A 42 13.55 0.88 5.83
CA VAL A 42 13.63 2.32 6.15
C VAL A 42 13.03 3.16 5.02
N ILE A 43 13.28 2.77 3.78
CA ILE A 43 12.75 3.45 2.59
C ILE A 43 11.22 3.41 2.59
N CYS A 44 10.61 2.25 2.87
CA CYS A 44 9.15 2.12 2.91
C CYS A 44 8.54 3.01 4.00
N ILE A 45 9.13 3.04 5.20
CA ILE A 45 8.66 3.90 6.28
C ILE A 45 8.82 5.37 5.90
N SER A 46 9.94 5.74 5.28
CA SER A 46 10.20 7.11 4.85
C SER A 46 9.14 7.59 3.87
N ILE A 47 8.87 6.81 2.82
CA ILE A 47 7.84 7.13 1.82
C ILE A 47 6.47 7.23 2.48
N ILE A 48 6.12 6.30 3.36
CA ILE A 48 4.83 6.30 4.08
C ILE A 48 4.67 7.56 4.92
N LEU A 49 5.70 7.91 5.68
CA LEU A 49 5.69 9.08 6.54
C LEU A 49 5.60 10.37 5.72
N THR A 50 6.32 10.45 4.59
CA THR A 50 6.28 11.60 3.71
C THR A 50 4.90 11.84 3.14
N TRP A 51 4.25 10.83 2.54
CA TRP A 51 2.92 11.04 1.96
C TRP A 51 1.86 11.26 3.02
N LEU A 52 1.97 10.63 4.19
CA LEU A 52 1.08 10.92 5.32
C LEU A 52 1.21 12.38 5.77
N GLY A 53 2.44 12.90 5.89
CA GLY A 53 2.68 14.31 6.21
C GLY A 53 2.09 15.24 5.16
N LEU A 54 2.36 14.97 3.88
CA LEU A 54 1.81 15.75 2.76
C LEU A 54 0.28 15.68 2.70
N LEU A 55 -0.32 14.53 3.01
CA LEU A 55 -1.78 14.38 3.07
C LEU A 55 -2.39 15.23 4.17
N VAL A 56 -1.77 15.29 5.35
CA VAL A 56 -2.21 16.17 6.43
C VAL A 56 -2.13 17.64 5.98
N LEU A 57 -1.01 18.05 5.37
CA LEU A 57 -0.86 19.41 4.82
C LEU A 57 -1.91 19.72 3.74
N TYR A 58 -2.24 18.75 2.91
CA TYR A 58 -3.28 18.85 1.89
C TYR A 58 -4.66 19.11 2.51
N TRP A 59 -5.00 18.42 3.60
CA TRP A 59 -6.27 18.66 4.30
C TRP A 59 -6.35 20.05 4.95
N TYR A 60 -5.22 20.61 5.40
CA TYR A 60 -5.13 21.98 5.91
C TYR A 60 -5.07 23.05 4.81
N GLY A 61 -5.07 22.66 3.52
CA GLY A 61 -4.98 23.59 2.39
C GLY A 61 -3.61 24.28 2.25
N LEU A 62 -2.57 23.72 2.88
CA LEU A 62 -1.19 24.23 2.81
C LEU A 62 -0.38 23.59 1.68
N PHE A 63 -0.98 22.64 0.96
CA PHE A 63 -0.34 21.89 -0.11
C PHE A 63 -1.40 21.41 -1.10
N ASP A 64 -1.29 21.76 -2.38
CA ASP A 64 -2.34 21.47 -3.38
C ASP A 64 -1.99 20.35 -4.35
N ASN A 65 -0.74 19.84 -4.30
CA ASN A 65 -0.24 18.90 -5.31
C ASN A 65 -0.64 17.44 -5.01
N ILE A 66 -1.92 17.14 -5.28
CA ILE A 66 -2.52 15.83 -5.10
C ILE A 66 -1.85 14.72 -5.93
N LEU A 67 -1.22 15.08 -7.05
CA LEU A 67 -0.52 14.14 -7.93
C LEU A 67 0.68 13.53 -7.21
N ALA A 68 1.46 14.34 -6.49
CA ALA A 68 2.62 13.85 -5.74
C ALA A 68 2.21 12.88 -4.62
N ILE A 69 1.14 13.20 -3.87
CA ILE A 69 0.60 12.33 -2.81
C ILE A 69 0.13 11.00 -3.42
N SER A 70 -0.61 11.06 -4.53
CA SER A 70 -1.13 9.89 -5.23
C SER A 70 0.00 8.97 -5.71
N LEU A 71 1.09 9.54 -6.21
CA LEU A 71 2.25 8.77 -6.70
C LEU A 71 2.97 8.03 -5.55
N LEU A 72 3.21 8.72 -4.44
CA LEU A 72 3.85 8.15 -3.24
C LEU A 72 2.96 7.08 -2.57
N MET A 73 1.65 7.30 -2.54
CA MET A 73 0.70 6.29 -2.09
C MET A 73 0.76 5.05 -3.00
N GLY A 74 0.77 5.22 -4.32
CA GLY A 74 0.89 4.10 -5.26
C GLY A 74 2.13 3.22 -5.03
N MET A 75 3.29 3.85 -4.79
CA MET A 75 4.53 3.14 -4.42
C MET A 75 4.39 2.37 -3.09
N SER A 76 3.65 2.92 -2.13
CA SER A 76 3.38 2.25 -0.84
C SER A 76 2.43 1.07 -1.00
N LEU A 77 1.34 1.24 -1.76
CA LEU A 77 0.34 0.19 -2.01
C LEU A 77 0.95 -1.01 -2.73
N THR A 78 1.78 -0.77 -3.75
CA THR A 78 2.49 -1.84 -4.48
C THR A 78 3.48 -2.58 -3.57
N GLY A 79 4.20 -1.87 -2.70
CA GLY A 79 5.06 -2.48 -1.69
C GLY A 79 4.30 -3.39 -0.72
N ILE A 80 3.16 -2.92 -0.20
CA ILE A 80 2.27 -3.71 0.68
C ILE A 80 1.74 -4.94 -0.08
N TYR A 81 1.30 -4.75 -1.32
CA TYR A 81 0.80 -5.82 -2.17
C TYR A 81 1.85 -6.94 -2.34
N TYR A 82 3.09 -6.61 -2.72
CA TYR A 82 4.15 -7.61 -2.88
C TYR A 82 4.53 -8.30 -1.56
N PHE A 83 4.53 -7.56 -0.45
CA PHE A 83 4.81 -8.14 0.86
C PHE A 83 3.78 -9.19 1.26
N ILE A 84 2.49 -8.89 1.04
CA ILE A 84 1.38 -9.81 1.31
C ILE A 84 1.39 -10.99 0.33
N ASP A 85 1.59 -10.73 -0.96
CA ASP A 85 1.63 -11.79 -1.99
C ASP A 85 2.77 -12.79 -1.72
N LYS A 86 3.95 -12.32 -1.29
CA LYS A 86 5.07 -13.20 -0.91
C LYS A 86 4.72 -14.09 0.30
N LYS A 87 3.90 -13.61 1.22
CA LYS A 87 3.47 -14.36 2.42
C LYS A 87 2.35 -15.35 2.11
N ILE A 88 1.36 -14.94 1.32
CA ILE A 88 0.17 -15.75 0.97
C ILE A 88 0.48 -16.74 -0.16
N GLY A 89 1.22 -16.31 -1.18
CA GLY A 89 1.60 -17.11 -2.34
C GLY A 89 2.48 -18.31 -2.00
N LYS A 90 3.22 -18.26 -0.88
CA LYS A 90 3.93 -19.43 -0.32
C LYS A 90 2.98 -20.45 0.32
N LYS A 91 1.83 -20.02 0.84
CA LYS A 91 0.95 -20.86 1.65
C LYS A 91 -0.15 -21.53 0.81
N ASN A 92 -0.73 -20.84 -0.19
CA ASN A 92 -1.79 -21.39 -1.02
C ASN A 92 -1.86 -20.74 -2.42
N LYS A 93 -1.51 -21.50 -3.48
CA LYS A 93 -1.58 -21.03 -4.88
C LYS A 93 -3.01 -20.63 -5.33
N LYS A 94 -4.05 -21.23 -4.74
CA LYS A 94 -5.46 -20.94 -5.08
C LYS A 94 -5.91 -19.53 -4.66
N LEU A 95 -5.29 -18.96 -3.61
CA LEU A 95 -5.62 -17.61 -3.13
C LEU A 95 -5.12 -16.49 -4.05
N LYS A 96 -4.26 -16.83 -5.04
CA LYS A 96 -3.80 -15.86 -6.04
C LYS A 96 -4.93 -15.28 -6.90
N ILE A 97 -6.09 -15.95 -6.97
CA ILE A 97 -7.26 -15.42 -7.70
C ILE A 97 -7.79 -14.13 -7.07
N PHE A 98 -7.58 -13.93 -5.76
CA PHE A 98 -7.99 -12.71 -5.06
C PHE A 98 -6.99 -11.55 -5.20
N ARG A 99 -5.93 -11.70 -6.00
CA ARG A 99 -4.94 -10.64 -6.27
C ARG A 99 -5.60 -9.38 -6.82
N LEU A 100 -6.47 -9.53 -7.83
CA LEU A 100 -7.15 -8.42 -8.47
C LEU A 100 -8.11 -7.68 -7.52
N PRO A 101 -9.08 -8.35 -6.87
CA PRO A 101 -9.98 -7.67 -5.94
C PRO A 101 -9.23 -7.03 -4.75
N PHE A 102 -8.10 -7.60 -4.34
CA PHE A 102 -7.26 -7.02 -3.30
C PHE A 102 -6.49 -5.76 -3.76
N ILE A 103 -5.93 -5.75 -4.97
CA ILE A 103 -5.31 -4.52 -5.50
C ILE A 103 -6.37 -3.42 -5.66
N LEU A 104 -7.55 -3.77 -6.17
CA LEU A 104 -8.66 -2.82 -6.28
C LEU A 104 -9.08 -2.27 -4.91
N THR A 105 -9.15 -3.09 -3.85
CA THR A 105 -9.41 -2.57 -2.49
C THR A 105 -8.45 -1.46 -2.11
N LEU A 106 -7.16 -1.72 -2.31
CA LEU A 106 -6.10 -0.81 -1.89
C LEU A 106 -6.18 0.53 -2.63
N ILE A 107 -6.44 0.49 -3.93
CA ILE A 107 -6.58 1.68 -4.77
C ILE A 107 -7.81 2.49 -4.33
N ILE A 108 -8.94 1.83 -4.09
CA ILE A 108 -10.18 2.51 -3.67
C ILE A 108 -10.00 3.15 -2.29
N ILE A 109 -9.41 2.42 -1.34
CA ILE A 109 -9.08 2.96 -0.01
C ILE A 109 -8.21 4.20 -0.16
N ALA A 110 -7.15 4.15 -0.98
CA ALA A 110 -6.30 5.30 -1.21
C ALA A 110 -7.04 6.49 -1.84
N TYR A 111 -7.93 6.22 -2.80
CA TYR A 111 -8.75 7.25 -3.42
C TYR A 111 -9.65 7.97 -2.40
N TYR A 112 -10.28 7.22 -1.49
CA TYR A 112 -11.12 7.80 -0.44
C TYR A 112 -10.33 8.56 0.62
N VAL A 113 -9.14 8.07 0.96
CA VAL A 113 -8.22 8.77 1.88
C VAL A 113 -7.86 10.14 1.33
N ILE A 114 -7.63 10.25 0.02
CA ILE A 114 -7.34 11.52 -0.64
C ILE A 114 -8.59 12.41 -0.72
N ASN A 115 -9.72 11.84 -1.14
CA ASN A 115 -10.99 12.56 -1.33
C ASN A 115 -11.89 12.56 -0.07
N PHE A 116 -11.31 12.84 1.10
CA PHE A 116 -12.01 12.74 2.39
C PHE A 116 -13.28 13.59 2.49
N LYS A 117 -13.43 14.66 1.69
CA LYS A 117 -14.62 15.53 1.69
C LYS A 117 -15.81 14.98 0.89
N GLY A 118 -15.63 13.91 0.10
CA GLY A 118 -16.64 13.36 -0.83
C GLY A 118 -17.34 12.09 -0.36
N PHE A 119 -17.77 12.02 0.91
CA PHE A 119 -18.36 10.80 1.51
C PHE A 119 -19.70 10.36 0.89
N GLU A 120 -20.40 11.25 0.19
CA GLU A 120 -21.77 10.97 -0.31
C GLU A 120 -21.82 9.83 -1.35
N ASN A 121 -20.71 9.53 -2.03
CA ASN A 121 -20.66 8.48 -3.05
C ASN A 121 -20.12 7.12 -2.54
N ILE A 122 -19.84 6.97 -1.24
CA ILE A 122 -19.26 5.73 -0.70
C ILE A 122 -20.20 4.54 -0.85
N ILE A 123 -21.51 4.74 -0.68
CA ILE A 123 -22.49 3.66 -0.70
C ILE A 123 -22.55 3.00 -2.09
N LYS A 124 -22.52 3.79 -3.16
CA LYS A 124 -22.56 3.28 -4.55
C LYS A 124 -21.30 2.49 -4.90
N SER A 125 -20.13 2.99 -4.54
CA SER A 125 -18.86 2.30 -4.79
C SER A 125 -18.67 1.06 -3.93
N ALA A 126 -19.15 1.08 -2.68
CA ALA A 126 -19.14 -0.10 -1.81
C ALA A 126 -19.99 -1.24 -2.38
N LEU A 127 -21.12 -0.94 -3.03
CA LEU A 127 -21.99 -1.93 -3.65
C LEU A 127 -21.31 -2.65 -4.82
N ILE A 128 -20.65 -1.92 -5.72
CA ILE A 128 -19.86 -2.49 -6.83
C ILE A 128 -18.76 -3.41 -6.28
N PHE A 129 -18.14 -3.00 -5.18
CA PHE A 129 -17.08 -3.73 -4.55
C PHE A 129 -17.56 -5.05 -3.90
N ILE A 130 -18.71 -5.02 -3.23
CA ILE A 130 -19.36 -6.22 -2.68
C ILE A 130 -19.70 -7.19 -3.81
N ILE A 131 -20.25 -6.72 -4.93
CA ILE A 131 -20.54 -7.55 -6.10
C ILE A 131 -19.26 -8.17 -6.68
N LEU A 132 -18.19 -7.38 -6.82
CA LEU A 132 -16.90 -7.86 -7.31
C LEU A 132 -16.36 -8.98 -6.40
N TRP A 133 -16.36 -8.77 -5.08
CA TRP A 133 -15.92 -9.79 -4.13
C TRP A 133 -16.80 -11.02 -4.16
N ALA A 134 -18.12 -10.84 -4.21
CA ALA A 134 -19.07 -11.94 -4.32
C ALA A 134 -18.79 -12.78 -5.58
N LEU A 135 -18.55 -12.15 -6.74
CA LEU A 135 -18.19 -12.85 -7.98
C LEU A 135 -16.90 -13.65 -7.83
N PHE A 136 -15.84 -13.06 -7.27
CA PHE A 136 -14.57 -13.76 -7.07
C PHE A 136 -14.68 -14.93 -6.07
N VAL A 137 -15.47 -14.76 -5.01
CA VAL A 137 -15.77 -15.83 -4.04
C VAL A 137 -16.59 -16.95 -4.71
N LEU A 138 -17.58 -16.60 -5.51
CA LEU A 138 -18.43 -17.56 -6.21
C LEU A 138 -17.63 -18.35 -7.25
N ILE A 139 -16.74 -17.70 -8.01
CA ILE A 139 -15.77 -18.35 -8.91
C ILE A 139 -14.84 -19.29 -8.13
N TYR A 140 -14.37 -18.88 -6.95
CA TYR A 140 -13.53 -19.70 -6.09
C TYR A 140 -14.25 -20.99 -5.64
N PHE A 141 -15.54 -20.93 -5.31
CA PHE A 141 -16.34 -22.09 -4.94
C PHE A 141 -16.74 -22.97 -6.15
N TYR A 142 -17.06 -22.37 -7.29
CA TYR A 142 -17.54 -23.10 -8.48
C TYR A 142 -16.44 -23.94 -9.15
N ASN A 143 -15.17 -23.78 -8.73
CA ASN A 143 -14.02 -24.66 -9.03
C ASN A 143 -13.90 -25.10 -10.50
N ASN A 144 -14.26 -24.22 -11.45
CA ASN A 144 -14.17 -24.52 -12.87
C ASN A 144 -12.69 -24.44 -13.30
N THR A 145 -12.04 -25.61 -13.31
CA THR A 145 -10.58 -25.74 -13.32
C THR A 145 -9.90 -25.10 -14.53
N LYS A 146 -10.58 -24.94 -15.67
CA LYS A 146 -10.01 -24.30 -16.88
C LYS A 146 -9.93 -22.77 -16.79
N PHE A 147 -10.99 -22.10 -16.34
CA PHE A 147 -11.01 -20.64 -16.22
C PHE A 147 -10.10 -20.14 -15.10
N ILE A 148 -10.11 -20.84 -13.96
CA ILE A 148 -9.25 -20.51 -12.82
C ILE A 148 -7.77 -20.66 -13.19
N LYS A 149 -7.40 -21.69 -13.97
CA LYS A 149 -6.01 -21.86 -14.46
C LYS A 149 -5.58 -20.71 -15.35
N LYS A 150 -6.39 -20.29 -16.33
CA LYS A 150 -6.09 -19.13 -17.19
C LYS A 150 -5.95 -17.83 -16.40
N LEU A 151 -6.83 -17.58 -15.44
CA LEU A 151 -6.75 -16.40 -14.55
C LEU A 151 -5.47 -16.40 -13.70
N ILE A 152 -5.12 -17.55 -13.13
CA ILE A 152 -3.89 -17.70 -12.33
C ILE A 152 -2.64 -17.56 -13.21
N GLU A 153 -2.66 -18.04 -14.45
CA GLU A 153 -1.57 -17.88 -15.41
C GLU A 153 -1.33 -16.41 -15.77
N CYS A 154 -2.39 -15.64 -16.07
CA CYS A 154 -2.26 -14.20 -16.30
C CYS A 154 -1.74 -13.43 -15.06
N CYS A 155 -1.95 -13.97 -13.86
CA CYS A 155 -1.54 -13.35 -12.59
C CYS A 155 -0.21 -13.90 -12.04
N LYS A 156 0.49 -14.76 -12.78
CA LYS A 156 1.76 -15.39 -12.40
C LYS A 156 2.95 -14.52 -12.82
N GLY A 157 3.00 -13.29 -12.30
CA GLY A 157 4.19 -12.44 -12.31
C GLY A 157 5.10 -12.76 -11.14
#